data_AF-A0A7C7PRT2-F1
#
_entry.id   AF-A0A7C7PRT2-F1
#
_cell.length_a   1.000
_cell.length_b   1.000
_cell.length_c   1.000
_cell.angle_alpha   90.00
_cell.angle_beta   90.00
_cell.angle_gamma   90.00
#
_symmetry.space_group_name_H-M   'P 1'
#
loop_
_entity.id
_entity.type
_entity.pdbx_description
1 polymer ?
#
loop_
_entity_poly.entity_id
_entity_poly.type
_entity_poly.pdbx_seq_one_letter_code
_entity_poly.pdbx_strand_id
1 'polypeptide(L)'
;FLENPKSMVSATRMSFAGLRKEQERADLLAYLRQFSDNPRDIPESEPTLRAAGPDLDPAVLALKGDPDYGEYLSSECTTCHLVDGSNQGIPSITNWPPENFVVAMHAYKQQLRPHPVMQMMAGRLSDEEIAALAAYFASLE
;
A
#
# COMPACT_ATOMS: atom_id res chain seq x y z
N PHE A 1 -9.92 -7.39 25.00
CA PHE A 1 -8.51 -7.65 25.38
C PHE A 1 -7.79 -6.38 25.85
N LEU A 2 -7.80 -5.27 25.07
CA LEU A 2 -7.06 -4.03 25.39
C LEU A 2 -7.46 -3.39 26.73
N GLU A 3 -8.67 -3.60 27.23
CA GLU A 3 -9.13 -3.04 28.50
C GLU A 3 -8.50 -3.71 29.73
N ASN A 4 -8.44 -5.04 29.73
CA ASN A 4 -7.88 -5.84 30.81
C ASN A 4 -7.35 -7.18 30.26
N PRO A 5 -6.10 -7.23 29.77
CA PRO A 5 -5.57 -8.43 29.14
C PRO A 5 -5.33 -9.57 30.15
N LYS A 6 -5.02 -9.24 31.40
CA LYS A 6 -4.78 -10.22 32.48
C LYS A 6 -6.04 -11.02 32.85
N SER A 7 -7.23 -10.42 32.74
CA SER A 7 -8.49 -11.12 33.01
C SER A 7 -8.92 -12.03 31.86
N MET A 8 -8.49 -11.72 30.64
CA MET A 8 -8.87 -12.47 29.44
C MET A 8 -7.94 -13.67 29.18
N VAL A 9 -6.65 -13.53 29.47
CA VAL A 9 -5.66 -14.60 29.29
C VAL A 9 -4.86 -14.77 30.58
N SER A 10 -5.23 -15.80 31.35
CA SER A 10 -4.51 -16.21 32.55
C SER A 10 -3.05 -16.57 32.21
N ALA A 11 -2.10 -16.08 33.01
CA ALA A 11 -0.66 -16.25 32.83
C ALA A 11 -0.03 -15.59 31.59
N THR A 12 -0.67 -14.55 31.03
CA THR A 12 0.01 -13.71 30.04
C THR A 12 1.30 -13.10 30.60
N ARG A 13 2.43 -13.26 29.87
CA ARG A 13 3.73 -12.67 30.23
C ARG A 13 3.83 -11.17 29.90
N MET A 14 2.81 -10.61 29.25
CA MET A 14 2.80 -9.20 28.88
C MET A 14 2.68 -8.30 30.12
N SER A 15 3.52 -7.27 30.18
CA SER A 15 3.51 -6.25 31.24
C SER A 15 2.41 -5.20 31.08
N PHE A 16 1.69 -5.20 29.95
CA PHE A 16 0.65 -4.23 29.65
C PHE A 16 -0.55 -4.37 30.59
N ALA A 17 -0.86 -3.30 31.33
CA ALA A 17 -1.93 -3.29 32.34
C ALA A 17 -3.34 -3.22 31.73
N GLY A 18 -3.46 -2.85 30.44
CA GLY A 18 -4.72 -2.52 29.80
C GLY A 18 -5.08 -1.03 29.90
N LEU A 19 -6.02 -0.59 29.07
CA LEU A 19 -6.53 0.78 28.98
C LEU A 19 -7.99 0.80 29.43
N ARG A 20 -8.26 1.34 30.63
CA ARG A 20 -9.61 1.36 31.20
C ARG A 20 -10.53 2.36 30.50
N LYS A 21 -9.98 3.48 30.03
CA LYS A 21 -10.77 4.50 29.34
C LYS A 21 -11.06 4.07 27.91
N GLU A 22 -12.31 4.14 27.52
CA GLU A 22 -12.75 3.80 26.17
C GLU A 22 -12.08 4.68 25.11
N GLN A 23 -11.99 5.99 25.36
CA GLN A 23 -11.33 6.91 24.44
C GLN A 23 -9.85 6.56 24.22
N GLU A 24 -9.10 6.21 25.28
CA GLU A 24 -7.69 5.84 25.13
C GLU A 24 -7.51 4.55 24.31
N ARG A 25 -8.46 3.61 24.42
CA ARG A 25 -8.48 2.41 23.55
C ARG A 25 -8.77 2.79 22.10
N ALA A 26 -9.74 3.68 21.88
CA ALA A 26 -10.09 4.16 20.55
C ALA A 26 -8.92 4.88 19.88
N ASP A 27 -8.22 5.76 20.62
CA ASP A 27 -7.06 6.51 20.14
C ASP A 27 -5.88 5.57 19.82
N LEU A 28 -5.62 4.56 20.66
CA LEU A 28 -4.60 3.55 20.39
C LEU A 28 -4.93 2.73 19.14
N LEU A 29 -6.18 2.30 18.98
CA LEU A 29 -6.63 1.57 17.79
C LEU A 29 -6.52 2.44 16.54
N ALA A 30 -6.88 3.73 16.63
CA ALA A 30 -6.72 4.68 15.54
C ALA A 30 -5.24 4.87 15.14
N TYR A 31 -4.35 4.98 16.12
CA TYR A 31 -2.90 5.05 15.89
C TYR A 31 -2.36 3.78 15.22
N LEU A 32 -2.66 2.60 15.77
CA LEU A 32 -2.17 1.33 15.22
C LEU A 32 -2.66 1.06 13.79
N ARG A 33 -3.88 1.53 13.44
CA ARG A 33 -4.41 1.44 12.08
C ARG A 33 -3.61 2.24 11.05
N GLN A 34 -2.92 3.31 11.44
CA GLN A 34 -2.06 4.08 10.52
C GLN A 34 -0.88 3.25 9.99
N PHE A 35 -0.50 2.19 10.71
CA PHE A 35 0.66 1.34 10.41
C PHE A 35 0.27 -0.11 10.09
N SER A 36 -1.00 -0.37 9.82
CA SER A 36 -1.51 -1.71 9.50
C SER A 36 -1.72 -1.87 8.00
N ASP A 37 -1.24 -3.00 7.45
CA ASP A 37 -1.43 -3.36 6.04
C ASP A 37 -2.88 -3.69 5.69
N ASN A 38 -3.73 -4.02 6.68
CA ASN A 38 -5.15 -4.33 6.48
C ASN A 38 -6.02 -3.90 7.69
N PRO A 39 -6.39 -2.62 7.80
CA PRO A 39 -7.07 -2.07 8.97
C PRO A 39 -8.56 -2.48 9.11
N ARG A 40 -9.08 -3.33 8.21
CA ARG A 40 -10.52 -3.62 8.05
C ARG A 40 -11.07 -4.78 8.90
N ASP A 41 -10.24 -5.56 9.58
CA ASP A 41 -10.68 -6.77 10.31
C ASP A 41 -11.21 -6.53 11.75
N ILE A 42 -11.78 -5.35 12.05
CA ILE A 42 -12.32 -5.05 13.39
C ILE A 42 -13.79 -4.60 13.31
N PRO A 43 -14.76 -5.50 13.60
CA PRO A 43 -16.18 -5.29 13.32
C PRO A 43 -16.92 -4.32 14.28
N GLU A 44 -16.32 -3.88 15.39
CA GLU A 44 -17.03 -3.18 16.48
C GLU A 44 -16.85 -1.64 16.51
N SER A 45 -16.10 -1.04 15.57
CA SER A 45 -15.87 0.41 15.56
C SER A 45 -16.48 1.08 14.33
N GLU A 46 -17.02 2.29 14.48
CA GLU A 46 -17.46 3.13 13.36
C GLU A 46 -16.37 3.23 12.27
N PRO A 47 -16.74 3.24 10.98
CA PRO A 47 -15.77 3.34 9.91
C PRO A 47 -15.06 4.70 9.96
N THR A 48 -13.82 4.73 10.44
CA THR A 48 -12.96 5.92 10.35
C THR A 48 -12.34 6.11 8.95
N LEU A 49 -12.86 5.40 7.94
CA LEU A 49 -12.41 5.49 6.56
C LEU A 49 -12.80 6.86 5.98
N ARG A 50 -11.81 7.72 5.77
CA ARG A 50 -11.70 8.32 4.43
C ARG A 50 -11.06 7.26 3.55
N ALA A 51 -11.65 6.96 2.41
CA ALA A 51 -11.11 6.00 1.46
C ALA A 51 -9.63 6.35 1.20
N ALA A 52 -8.71 5.49 1.65
CA ALA A 52 -7.27 5.72 1.50
C ALA A 52 -6.66 4.81 0.41
N GLY A 53 -7.51 4.32 -0.51
CA GLY A 53 -7.06 3.94 -1.84
C GLY A 53 -7.17 5.16 -2.75
N PRO A 54 -6.37 5.24 -3.82
CA PRO A 54 -6.61 6.23 -4.86
C PRO A 54 -8.05 6.14 -5.38
N ASP A 55 -8.64 7.29 -5.68
CA ASP A 55 -9.92 7.36 -6.39
C ASP A 55 -9.67 6.88 -7.83
N LEU A 56 -10.07 5.65 -8.12
CA LEU A 56 -9.84 4.99 -9.40
C LEU A 56 -11.14 4.50 -9.99
N ASP A 57 -11.37 4.88 -11.24
CA ASP A 57 -12.42 4.27 -12.05
C ASP A 57 -12.08 2.78 -12.23
N PRO A 58 -13.02 1.86 -11.96
CA PRO A 58 -12.82 0.43 -12.23
C PRO A 58 -12.34 0.12 -13.65
N ALA A 59 -12.66 0.98 -14.63
CA ALA A 59 -12.15 0.86 -15.99
C ALA A 59 -10.62 0.93 -16.07
N VAL A 60 -9.96 1.72 -15.21
CA VAL A 60 -8.51 1.85 -15.13
C VAL A 60 -7.86 0.55 -14.68
N LEU A 61 -8.42 -0.11 -13.66
CA LEU A 61 -7.94 -1.41 -13.20
C LEU A 61 -8.17 -2.52 -14.23
N ALA A 62 -9.19 -2.36 -15.09
CA ALA A 62 -9.50 -3.30 -16.16
C ALA A 62 -8.66 -3.09 -17.44
N LEU A 63 -7.85 -2.02 -17.50
CA LEU A 63 -6.96 -1.78 -18.65
C LEU A 63 -5.97 -2.94 -18.79
N LYS A 64 -5.89 -3.49 -20.00
CA LYS A 64 -4.86 -4.45 -20.36
C LYS A 64 -3.64 -3.69 -20.84
N GLY A 65 -2.58 -3.69 -20.03
CA GLY A 65 -1.30 -3.11 -20.41
C GLY A 65 -0.66 -3.83 -21.60
N ASP A 66 -0.01 -3.05 -22.46
CA ASP A 66 0.89 -3.56 -23.51
C ASP A 66 2.29 -3.77 -22.91
N PRO A 67 2.79 -5.02 -22.76
CA PRO A 67 4.07 -5.28 -22.14
C PRO A 67 5.26 -4.74 -22.95
N ASP A 68 5.17 -4.69 -24.28
CA ASP A 68 6.26 -4.18 -25.13
C ASP A 68 6.39 -2.66 -24.94
N TYR A 69 5.24 -1.97 -24.81
CA TYR A 69 5.24 -0.55 -24.46
C TYR A 69 5.71 -0.31 -23.03
N GLY A 70 5.34 -1.19 -22.09
CA GLY A 70 5.83 -1.17 -20.71
C GLY A 70 7.35 -1.31 -20.63
N GLU A 71 7.94 -2.22 -21.41
CA GLU A 71 9.38 -2.39 -21.51
C GLU A 71 10.06 -1.10 -21.98
N TYR A 72 9.53 -0.46 -23.03
CA TYR A 72 10.05 0.81 -23.54
C TYR A 72 10.04 1.92 -22.47
N LEU A 73 8.95 2.05 -21.71
CA LEU A 73 8.82 3.06 -20.64
C LEU A 73 9.67 2.73 -19.40
N SER A 74 10.05 1.47 -19.21
CA SER A 74 10.66 0.97 -17.97
C SER A 74 12.07 1.52 -17.71
N SER A 75 12.77 2.04 -18.73
CA SER A 75 14.16 2.49 -18.61
C SER A 75 14.38 3.45 -17.44
N GLU A 76 13.42 4.36 -17.25
CA GLU A 76 13.42 5.37 -16.19
C GLU A 76 13.22 4.75 -14.80
N CYS A 77 12.40 3.70 -14.71
CA CYS A 77 12.13 2.97 -13.47
C CYS A 77 13.38 2.18 -13.05
N THR A 78 14.03 1.53 -14.03
CA THR A 78 15.20 0.66 -13.80
C THR A 78 16.48 1.38 -13.40
N THR A 79 16.49 2.71 -13.51
CA THR A 79 17.59 3.54 -12.99
C THR A 79 17.69 3.45 -11.46
N CYS A 80 16.57 3.17 -10.79
CA CYS A 80 16.49 3.08 -9.33
C CYS A 80 15.97 1.72 -8.84
N HIS A 81 14.95 1.18 -9.51
CA HIS A 81 14.35 -0.10 -9.17
C HIS A 81 15.02 -1.21 -9.98
N LEU A 82 15.93 -1.93 -9.33
CA LEU A 82 16.80 -2.89 -10.02
C LEU A 82 16.00 -4.09 -10.54
N VAL A 83 16.23 -4.45 -11.80
CA VAL A 83 15.56 -5.56 -12.51
C VAL A 83 15.94 -6.94 -11.98
N ASP A 84 17.02 -7.03 -11.20
CA ASP A 84 17.46 -8.26 -10.54
C ASP A 84 16.68 -8.57 -9.26
N GLY A 85 15.66 -7.74 -8.95
CA GLY A 85 14.84 -7.88 -7.75
C GLY A 85 15.55 -7.50 -6.45
N SER A 86 16.77 -6.95 -6.51
CA SER A 86 17.49 -6.54 -5.32
C SER A 86 16.86 -5.31 -4.66
N ASN A 87 16.99 -5.24 -3.33
CA ASN A 87 16.30 -4.26 -2.48
C ASN A 87 17.31 -3.43 -1.68
N GLN A 88 18.20 -2.71 -2.36
CA GLN A 88 19.28 -1.92 -1.73
C GLN A 88 18.79 -0.53 -1.28
N GLY A 89 17.79 -0.52 -0.38
CA GLY A 89 17.13 0.71 0.09
C GLY A 89 16.07 1.27 -0.87
N ILE A 90 16.02 0.75 -2.11
CA ILE A 90 14.94 0.99 -3.06
C ILE A 90 14.21 -0.35 -3.25
N PRO A 91 12.87 -0.39 -3.13
CA PRO A 91 12.13 -1.64 -3.21
C PRO A 91 12.10 -2.20 -4.64
N SER A 92 12.09 -3.53 -4.75
CA SER A 92 11.85 -4.23 -6.01
C SER A 92 10.40 -4.02 -6.44
N ILE A 93 10.24 -3.87 -7.75
CA ILE A 93 8.96 -3.80 -8.44
C ILE A 93 8.78 -4.96 -9.44
N THR A 94 9.75 -5.89 -9.51
CA THR A 94 9.62 -7.10 -10.34
C THR A 94 8.64 -8.08 -9.70
N ASN A 95 7.96 -8.87 -10.53
CA ASN A 95 6.98 -9.87 -10.11
C ASN A 95 5.84 -9.31 -9.23
N TRP A 96 5.52 -8.03 -9.41
CA TRP A 96 4.38 -7.41 -8.73
C TRP A 96 3.07 -7.77 -9.44
N PRO A 97 2.00 -8.13 -8.70
CA PRO A 97 0.68 -8.24 -9.29
C PRO A 97 0.29 -6.91 -9.99
N PRO A 98 -0.18 -6.94 -11.25
CA PRO A 98 -0.47 -5.72 -12.01
C PRO A 98 -1.40 -4.75 -11.27
N GLU A 99 -2.44 -5.27 -10.63
CA GLU A 99 -3.39 -4.48 -9.84
C GLU A 99 -2.71 -3.69 -8.72
N ASN A 100 -1.76 -4.31 -8.01
CA ASN A 100 -1.03 -3.66 -6.92
C ASN A 100 -0.13 -2.54 -7.45
N PHE A 101 0.50 -2.75 -8.60
CA PHE A 101 1.32 -1.73 -9.26
C PHE A 101 0.46 -0.52 -9.66
N VAL A 102 -0.67 -0.77 -10.33
CA VAL A 102 -1.61 0.30 -10.75
C VAL A 102 -2.09 1.09 -9.53
N VAL A 103 -2.57 0.41 -8.49
CA VAL A 103 -3.02 1.06 -7.25
C VAL A 103 -1.90 1.88 -6.60
N ALA A 104 -0.68 1.36 -6.52
CA ALA A 104 0.44 2.08 -5.91
C ALA A 104 0.81 3.33 -6.71
N MET A 105 0.89 3.24 -8.04
CA MET A 105 1.24 4.37 -8.90
C MET A 105 0.19 5.48 -8.83
N HIS A 106 -1.09 5.12 -8.84
CA HIS A 106 -2.14 6.12 -8.67
C HIS A 106 -2.17 6.72 -7.26
N ALA A 107 -1.83 5.96 -6.22
CA ALA A 107 -1.69 6.51 -4.87
C ALA A 107 -0.56 7.54 -4.77
N TYR A 108 0.55 7.35 -5.50
CA TYR A 108 1.59 8.37 -5.64
C TYR A 108 1.13 9.55 -6.50
N LYS A 109 0.46 9.30 -7.63
CA LYS A 109 -0.08 10.35 -8.53
C LYS A 109 -1.05 11.28 -7.81
N GLN A 110 -1.91 10.73 -6.95
CA GLN A 110 -2.88 11.47 -6.13
C GLN A 110 -2.30 11.95 -4.79
N GLN A 111 -0.99 11.78 -4.56
CA GLN A 111 -0.27 12.22 -3.35
C GLN A 111 -0.79 11.61 -2.05
N LEU A 112 -1.54 10.50 -2.11
CA LEU A 112 -1.99 9.74 -0.95
C LEU A 112 -0.83 9.00 -0.27
N ARG A 113 0.21 8.68 -1.04
CA ARG A 113 1.48 8.15 -0.53
C ARG A 113 2.56 9.25 -0.54
N PRO A 114 3.11 9.65 0.62
CA PRO A 114 4.11 10.70 0.70
C PRO A 114 5.48 10.17 0.27
N HIS A 115 5.89 10.49 -0.96
CA HIS A 115 7.26 10.21 -1.45
C HIS A 115 7.59 11.08 -2.67
N PRO A 116 8.30 12.22 -2.51
CA PRO A 116 8.45 13.22 -3.57
C PRO A 116 8.97 12.69 -4.92
N VAL A 117 9.92 11.75 -4.90
CA VAL A 117 10.45 11.12 -6.12
C VAL A 117 9.35 10.35 -6.86
N MET A 118 8.71 9.37 -6.21
CA MET A 118 7.65 8.58 -6.84
C MET A 118 6.40 9.37 -7.19
N GLN A 119 6.10 10.46 -6.47
CA GLN A 119 5.04 11.39 -6.84
C GLN A 119 5.36 12.12 -8.16
N MET A 120 6.62 12.54 -8.35
CA MET A 120 7.08 13.11 -9.62
C MET A 120 7.03 12.08 -10.74
N MET A 121 7.48 10.84 -10.49
CA MET A 121 7.46 9.75 -11.47
C MET A 121 6.04 9.35 -11.87
N ALA A 122 5.12 9.21 -10.91
CA ALA A 122 3.73 8.84 -11.19
C ALA A 122 2.92 10.00 -11.77
N GLY A 123 3.27 11.24 -11.41
CA GLY A 123 2.58 12.45 -11.88
C GLY A 123 2.59 12.61 -13.40
N ARG A 124 3.67 12.18 -14.05
CA ARG A 124 3.87 12.31 -15.51
C ARG A 124 3.24 11.20 -16.35
N LEU A 125 2.74 10.11 -15.74
CA LEU A 125 2.24 8.94 -16.47
C LEU A 125 0.72 8.99 -16.69
N SER A 126 0.24 8.50 -17.82
CA SER A 126 -1.18 8.20 -18.08
C SER A 126 -1.59 6.86 -17.46
N ASP A 127 -2.90 6.58 -17.47
CA ASP A 127 -3.46 5.34 -16.94
C ASP A 127 -3.04 4.14 -17.81
N GLU A 128 -2.98 4.33 -19.13
CA GLU A 128 -2.48 3.34 -20.08
C GLU A 128 -0.98 3.05 -19.92
N GLU A 129 -0.18 4.09 -19.67
CA GLU A 129 1.26 3.95 -19.40
C GLU A 129 1.50 3.19 -18.08
N ILE A 130 0.72 3.49 -17.03
CA ILE A 130 0.77 2.76 -15.76
C ILE A 130 0.38 1.29 -15.97
N ALA A 131 -0.67 1.01 -16.74
CA ALA A 131 -1.09 -0.36 -17.04
C ALA A 131 -0.02 -1.12 -17.85
N ALA A 132 0.61 -0.48 -18.83
CA ALA A 132 1.70 -1.05 -19.63
C ALA A 132 2.92 -1.42 -18.76
N LEU A 133 3.36 -0.49 -17.90
CA LEU A 133 4.44 -0.74 -16.93
C LEU A 133 4.08 -1.87 -15.95
N ALA A 134 2.84 -1.92 -15.47
CA ALA A 134 2.35 -2.98 -14.59
C ALA A 134 2.42 -4.36 -15.28
N ALA A 135 2.01 -4.45 -16.54
CA ALA A 135 2.08 -5.69 -17.33
C ALA A 135 3.53 -6.14 -17.55
N TYR A 136 4.43 -5.22 -17.88
CA TYR A 136 5.85 -5.51 -18.06
C TYR A 136 6.52 -6.00 -16.76
N PHE A 137 6.41 -5.23 -15.67
CA PHE A 137 7.09 -5.58 -14.41
C PHE A 137 6.54 -6.85 -13.76
N ALA A 138 5.27 -7.20 -13.98
CA ALA A 138 4.71 -8.47 -13.57
C ALA A 138 5.33 -9.69 -14.29
N SER A 139 5.94 -9.48 -15.46
CA SER A 139 6.59 -10.54 -16.25
C SER A 139 8.06 -10.78 -15.89
N LEU A 140 8.67 -9.89 -15.10
CA LEU A 140 10.07 -10.00 -14.67
C LEU A 140 10.18 -10.85 -13.40
N GLU A 141 11.16 -11.76 -13.35
CA GLU A 141 11.47 -12.64 -12.20
C GLU A 141 12.53 -12.06 -11.26
#